data_AF-A0AAU5E3L0-F1
#
_entry.id   AF-A0AAU5E3L0-F1
#
_cell.length_a   1.000
_cell.length_b   1.000
_cell.length_c   1.000
_cell.angle_alpha   90.00
_cell.angle_beta   90.00
_cell.angle_gamma   90.00
#
_symmetry.space_group_name_H-M   'P 1'
#
loop_
_entity.id
_entity.type
_entity.pdbx_description
1 polymer ?
#
loop_
_entity_poly.entity_id
_entity_poly.type
_entity_poly.pdbx_seq_one_letter_code
_entity_poly.pdbx_strand_id
1 'polypeptide(L)'
;MIAGLVGVIVLSIPQFMVLGTGSVVLIWLMMLAMRLVMSALYGPIASILVEGFAPHVRYTGISLSYQICNMIFGGLAPLAAVSLAAAAGGHYWPPAVMLMAISAVGIVCTARLRRLAVQPAAVQDRTPARQAVPTAP
;
A
#
# COMPACT_ATOMS: atom_id res chain seq x y z
N MET A 1 -1.10 2.10 -9.20
CA MET A 1 -1.52 1.54 -7.90
C MET A 1 -2.47 0.36 -8.07
N ILE A 2 -3.69 0.52 -8.58
CA ILE A 2 -4.61 -0.62 -8.78
C ILE A 2 -4.03 -1.67 -9.74
N ALA A 3 -3.46 -1.26 -10.87
CA ALA A 3 -2.79 -2.18 -11.80
C ALA A 3 -1.63 -2.95 -11.13
N GLY A 4 -0.87 -2.28 -10.25
CA GLY A 4 0.18 -2.93 -9.45
C GLY A 4 -0.40 -3.94 -8.46
N LEU A 5 -1.46 -3.59 -7.72
CA LEU A 5 -2.12 -4.48 -6.77
C LEU A 5 -2.73 -5.71 -7.45
N VAL A 6 -3.34 -5.54 -8.63
CA VAL A 6 -3.84 -6.66 -9.44
C VAL A 6 -2.68 -7.53 -9.92
N GLY A 7 -1.58 -6.93 -10.37
CA GLY A 7 -0.37 -7.67 -10.73
C GLY A 7 0.18 -8.51 -9.57
N VAL A 8 0.16 -7.97 -8.33
CA VAL A 8 0.57 -8.71 -7.12
C VAL A 8 -0.34 -9.91 -6.86
N ILE A 9 -1.66 -9.76 -6.99
CA ILE A 9 -2.61 -10.87 -6.82
C ILE A 9 -2.33 -11.97 -7.85
N VAL A 10 -2.15 -11.60 -9.12
CA VAL A 10 -1.92 -12.56 -10.21
C VAL A 10 -0.57 -13.26 -10.06
N LEU A 11 0.49 -12.54 -9.69
CA LEU A 11 1.85 -13.09 -9.57
C LEU A 11 2.08 -13.84 -8.25
N SER A 12 1.25 -13.64 -7.23
CA SER A 12 1.46 -14.26 -5.91
C SER A 12 1.44 -15.79 -6.00
N ILE A 13 0.45 -16.38 -6.67
CA ILE A 13 0.32 -17.83 -6.83
C ILE A 13 1.52 -18.45 -7.59
N PRO A 14 1.86 -18.01 -8.83
CA PRO A 14 2.96 -18.61 -9.57
C PRO A 14 4.31 -18.40 -8.89
N GLN A 15 4.52 -17.26 -8.22
CA GLN A 15 5.76 -17.03 -7.47
C GLN A 15 5.93 -18.05 -6.33
N PHE A 16 4.86 -18.36 -5.58
CA PHE A 16 4.92 -19.36 -4.52
C PHE A 16 5.02 -20.80 -5.04
N MET A 17 4.44 -21.11 -6.21
CA MET A 17 4.62 -22.42 -6.85
C MET A 17 6.06 -22.64 -7.30
N VAL A 18 6.72 -21.61 -7.84
CA VAL A 18 8.08 -21.72 -8.37
C VAL A 18 9.12 -21.99 -7.27
N LEU A 19 8.84 -21.59 -6.03
CA LEU A 19 9.70 -21.90 -4.88
C LEU A 19 9.82 -23.42 -4.62
N GLY A 20 8.79 -24.21 -4.93
CA GLY A 20 8.83 -25.66 -4.77
C GLY A 20 9.63 -26.41 -5.85
N THR A 21 9.88 -25.78 -7.00
CA THR A 21 10.55 -26.40 -8.15
C THR A 21 12.08 -26.47 -8.04
N GLY A 22 12.70 -25.70 -7.12
CA GLY A 22 14.16 -25.67 -6.94
C GLY A 22 14.98 -25.05 -8.09
N SER A 23 14.34 -24.61 -9.18
CA SER A 23 15.02 -23.98 -10.32
C SER A 23 15.36 -22.52 -10.05
N VAL A 24 16.66 -22.24 -9.88
CA VAL A 24 17.18 -20.90 -9.57
C VAL A 24 16.76 -19.88 -10.64
N VAL A 25 16.87 -20.22 -11.92
CA VAL A 25 16.56 -19.30 -13.03
C VAL A 25 15.10 -18.85 -13.00
N LEU A 26 14.17 -19.77 -12.74
CA LEU A 26 12.75 -19.46 -12.72
C LEU A 26 12.37 -18.61 -11.50
N ILE A 27 13.01 -18.87 -10.34
CA ILE A 27 12.84 -18.05 -9.13
C ILE A 27 13.28 -16.61 -9.41
N TRP A 28 14.46 -16.41 -10.00
CA TRP A 28 14.96 -15.08 -10.36
C TRP A 28 14.04 -14.34 -11.32
N LEU A 29 13.51 -15.02 -12.34
CA LEU A 29 12.57 -14.43 -13.30
C LEU A 29 11.28 -13.94 -12.60
N MET A 30 10.71 -14.77 -11.72
CA MET A 30 9.51 -14.42 -10.97
C MET A 30 9.76 -13.27 -9.98
N MET A 31 10.91 -13.28 -9.29
CA MET A 31 11.30 -12.17 -8.40
C MET A 31 11.45 -10.86 -9.17
N LEU A 32 12.03 -10.89 -10.38
CA LEU A 32 12.15 -9.72 -11.24
C LEU A 32 10.77 -9.21 -11.66
N ALA A 33 9.88 -10.10 -12.11
CA ALA A 33 8.51 -9.74 -12.49
C ALA A 33 7.74 -9.11 -11.32
N MET A 34 7.85 -9.69 -10.12
CA MET A 34 7.22 -9.15 -8.91
C MET A 34 7.78 -7.77 -8.53
N ARG A 35 9.08 -7.55 -8.71
CA ARG A 35 9.72 -6.25 -8.47
C ARG A 35 9.25 -5.17 -9.44
N LEU A 36 9.08 -5.51 -10.72
CA LEU A 36 8.52 -4.59 -11.71
C LEU A 36 7.08 -4.19 -11.37
N VAL A 37 6.26 -5.13 -10.91
CA VAL A 37 4.90 -4.81 -10.48
C VAL A 37 4.89 -3.95 -9.21
N MET A 38 5.79 -4.21 -8.26
CA MET A 38 5.96 -3.39 -7.07
C MET A 38 6.38 -1.96 -7.41
N SER A 39 7.20 -1.71 -8.43
CA SER A 39 7.57 -0.34 -8.80
C SER A 39 6.37 0.51 -9.22
N ALA A 40 5.38 -0.10 -9.90
CA ALA A 40 4.11 0.54 -10.28
C ALA A 40 3.17 0.82 -9.08
N LEU A 41 3.44 0.19 -7.93
CA LEU A 41 2.81 0.51 -6.64
C LEU A 41 3.49 1.70 -5.98
N TYR A 42 4.83 1.75 -5.98
CA TYR A 42 5.57 2.81 -5.28
C TYR A 42 5.43 4.21 -5.92
N GLY A 43 5.33 4.29 -7.25
CA GLY A 43 5.20 5.59 -7.93
C GLY A 43 4.02 6.45 -7.44
N PRO A 44 2.79 5.91 -7.39
CA PRO A 44 1.62 6.68 -6.93
C PRO A 44 1.59 6.98 -5.43
N ILE A 45 2.31 6.23 -4.59
CA ILE A 45 2.26 6.38 -3.13
C ILE A 45 2.67 7.80 -2.71
N ALA A 46 3.69 8.37 -3.35
CA ALA A 46 4.15 9.73 -3.05
C ALA A 46 3.05 10.78 -3.29
N SER A 47 2.30 10.68 -4.40
CA SER A 47 1.22 11.64 -4.70
C SER A 47 0.11 11.62 -3.66
N ILE A 48 -0.30 10.42 -3.23
CA ILE A 48 -1.38 10.20 -2.27
C ILE A 48 -1.01 10.77 -0.90
N LEU A 49 0.23 10.52 -0.48
CA LEU A 49 0.73 10.99 0.81
C LEU A 49 0.85 12.51 0.84
N VAL A 50 1.28 13.12 -0.26
CA VAL A 50 1.38 14.58 -0.38
C VAL A 50 -0.02 15.21 -0.29
N GLU A 51 -1.03 14.65 -0.96
CA GLU A 51 -2.41 15.14 -0.90
C GLU A 51 -3.08 14.97 0.48
N GLY A 52 -2.74 13.92 1.22
CA GLY A 52 -3.35 13.61 2.52
C GLY A 52 -2.88 14.50 3.69
N PHE A 53 -1.74 15.18 3.57
CA PHE A 53 -1.16 15.97 4.66
C PHE A 53 -0.98 17.45 4.28
N ALA A 54 -1.31 18.34 5.22
CA ALA A 54 -1.15 19.78 5.06
C ALA A 54 0.33 20.16 4.85
N PRO A 55 0.65 21.19 4.04
CA PRO A 55 2.02 21.48 3.58
C PRO A 55 3.05 21.66 4.71
N HIS A 56 2.64 22.21 5.85
CA HIS A 56 3.51 22.53 6.98
C HIS A 56 3.92 21.32 7.84
N VAL A 57 3.20 20.19 7.76
CA VAL A 57 3.49 18.95 8.49
C VAL A 57 3.71 17.76 7.57
N ARG A 58 3.73 17.96 6.26
CA ARG A 58 3.75 16.89 5.27
C ARG A 58 4.97 15.99 5.42
N TYR A 59 6.16 16.55 5.57
CA TYR A 59 7.38 15.76 5.68
C TYR A 59 7.43 14.92 6.96
N THR A 60 7.09 15.53 8.10
CA THR A 60 7.09 14.85 9.40
C THR A 60 5.96 13.83 9.51
N GLY A 61 4.76 14.15 9.05
CA GLY A 61 3.61 13.26 9.04
C GLY A 61 3.81 12.04 8.15
N ILE A 62 4.39 12.23 6.96
CA ILE A 62 4.74 11.12 6.05
C ILE A 62 5.79 10.21 6.68
N SER A 63 6.90 10.78 7.17
CA SER A 63 7.97 10.00 7.79
C SER A 63 7.49 9.24 9.03
N LEU A 64 6.75 9.89 9.92
CA LEU A 64 6.20 9.28 11.12
C LEU A 64 5.27 8.10 10.78
N SER A 65 4.38 8.29 9.80
CA SER A 65 3.47 7.24 9.34
C SER A 65 4.24 6.05 8.77
N TYR A 66 5.28 6.29 7.97
CA TYR A 66 6.14 5.23 7.44
C TYR A 66 6.86 4.45 8.55
N GLN A 67 7.45 5.16 9.51
CA GLN A 67 8.19 4.52 10.60
C GLN A 67 7.28 3.70 11.51
N ILE A 68 6.09 4.19 11.85
CA ILE A 68 5.11 3.45 12.65
C ILE A 68 4.63 2.21 11.89
N CYS A 69 4.30 2.35 10.60
CA CYS A 69 3.92 1.22 9.77
C CYS A 69 5.03 0.17 9.69
N ASN A 70 6.29 0.57 9.49
CA ASN A 70 7.42 -0.35 9.46
C ASN A 70 7.69 -1.00 10.82
N MET A 71 7.52 -0.26 11.91
CA MET A 71 7.67 -0.80 13.27
C MET A 71 6.67 -1.91 13.54
N ILE A 72 5.41 -1.73 13.12
CA ILE A 72 4.35 -2.72 13.33
C ILE A 72 4.49 -3.86 12.32
N PHE A 73 4.48 -3.56 11.02
CA PHE A 73 4.33 -4.57 9.97
C PHE A 73 5.65 -5.10 9.40
N GLY A 74 6.78 -4.44 9.64
CA GLY A 74 8.06 -4.78 9.03
C GLY A 74 8.54 -6.20 9.36
N GLY A 75 8.30 -6.66 10.59
CA GLY A 75 8.60 -8.03 11.02
C GLY A 75 7.35 -8.91 11.19
N LEU A 76 6.21 -8.33 11.55
CA LEU A 76 4.99 -9.10 11.80
C LEU A 76 4.43 -9.73 10.53
N ALA A 77 4.49 -9.04 9.38
CA ALA A 77 3.98 -9.59 8.13
C ALA A 77 4.73 -10.86 7.68
N PRO A 78 6.08 -10.88 7.59
CA PRO A 78 6.79 -12.11 7.25
C PRO A 78 6.66 -13.19 8.35
N LEU A 79 6.65 -12.80 9.63
CA LEU A 79 6.47 -13.76 10.73
C LEU A 79 5.10 -14.44 10.65
N ALA A 80 4.03 -13.69 10.36
CA ALA A 80 2.69 -14.23 10.15
C ALA A 80 2.63 -15.12 8.91
N ALA A 81 3.31 -14.77 7.82
CA ALA A 81 3.37 -15.61 6.63
C ALA A 81 4.03 -16.96 6.94
N VAL A 82 5.18 -16.94 7.63
CA VAL A 82 5.93 -18.14 7.99
C VAL A 82 5.18 -18.99 9.01
N SER A 83 4.58 -18.38 10.03
CA SER A 83 3.79 -19.13 11.03
C SER A 83 2.57 -19.78 10.41
N LEU A 84 1.91 -19.11 9.46
CA LEU A 84 0.77 -19.66 8.74
C LEU A 84 1.18 -20.79 7.79
N ALA A 85 2.34 -20.66 7.11
CA ALA A 85 2.91 -21.76 6.33
C ALA A 85 3.23 -22.96 7.21
N ALA A 86 3.84 -22.74 8.38
CA ALA A 86 4.19 -23.79 9.34
C ALA A 86 2.95 -24.49 9.90
N ALA A 87 1.91 -23.73 10.27
CA ALA A 87 0.64 -24.27 10.77
C ALA A 87 -0.10 -25.11 9.71
N ALA A 88 0.09 -24.79 8.43
CA ALA A 88 -0.47 -25.56 7.31
C ALA A 88 0.44 -26.69 6.83
N GLY A 89 1.42 -27.14 7.63
CA GLY A 89 2.29 -28.26 7.27
C GLY A 89 3.32 -27.94 6.17
N GLY A 90 3.70 -26.68 5.99
CA GLY A 90 4.68 -26.24 5.01
C GLY A 90 4.12 -26.01 3.60
N HIS A 91 2.80 -26.06 3.43
CA HIS A 91 2.18 -25.74 2.15
C HIS A 91 2.33 -24.25 1.81
N TYR A 92 2.48 -23.94 0.51
CA TYR A 92 2.74 -22.60 -0.02
C TYR A 92 1.48 -21.76 -0.24
N TRP A 93 0.29 -22.38 -0.21
CA TRP A 93 -0.99 -21.71 -0.47
C TRP A 93 -1.42 -20.71 0.63
N PRO A 94 -1.19 -20.94 1.94
CA PRO A 94 -1.65 -20.00 2.98
C PRO A 94 -0.94 -18.62 2.93
N PRO A 95 0.40 -18.53 2.75
CA PRO A 95 1.07 -17.24 2.54
C PRO A 95 0.58 -16.51 1.29
N ALA A 96 0.29 -17.25 0.22
CA ALA A 96 -0.26 -16.69 -1.02
C ALA A 96 -1.65 -16.07 -0.77
N VAL A 97 -2.53 -16.79 -0.05
CA VAL A 97 -3.86 -16.27 0.33
C VAL A 97 -3.74 -15.04 1.22
N MET A 98 -2.80 -15.03 2.17
CA MET A 98 -2.54 -13.85 3.00
C MET A 98 -2.14 -12.63 2.15
N LEU A 99 -1.23 -12.79 1.19
CA LEU A 99 -0.84 -11.71 0.28
C LEU A 99 -1.99 -11.24 -0.62
N MET A 100 -2.82 -12.17 -1.11
CA MET A 100 -4.02 -11.82 -1.88
C MET A 100 -5.01 -11.01 -1.02
N ALA A 101 -5.24 -11.40 0.22
CA ALA A 101 -6.12 -10.69 1.15
C ALA A 101 -5.61 -9.26 1.44
N ILE A 102 -4.32 -9.11 1.75
CA ILE A 102 -3.70 -7.80 1.98
C ILE A 102 -3.83 -6.91 0.74
N SER A 103 -3.59 -7.48 -0.45
CA SER A 103 -3.71 -6.75 -1.71
C SER A 103 -5.16 -6.34 -1.99
N ALA A 104 -6.14 -7.20 -1.69
CA ALA A 104 -7.56 -6.87 -1.82
C ALA A 104 -7.97 -5.71 -0.91
N VAL A 105 -7.50 -5.71 0.36
CA VAL A 105 -7.70 -4.58 1.28
C VAL A 105 -7.07 -3.30 0.72
N GLY A 106 -5.87 -3.40 0.15
CA GLY A 106 -5.20 -2.29 -0.53
C GLY A 106 -6.03 -1.74 -1.70
N ILE A 107 -6.65 -2.60 -2.51
CA ILE A 107 -7.52 -2.20 -3.62
C ILE A 107 -8.75 -1.45 -3.09
N VAL A 108 -9.41 -1.99 -2.05
CA VAL A 108 -10.59 -1.36 -1.44
C VAL A 108 -10.23 0.02 -0.87
N CYS A 109 -9.14 0.13 -0.11
CA CYS A 109 -8.69 1.39 0.47
C CYS A 109 -8.37 2.42 -0.62
N THR A 110 -7.62 2.01 -1.66
CA THR A 110 -7.30 2.87 -2.81
C THR A 110 -8.55 3.33 -3.56
N ALA A 111 -9.51 2.43 -3.77
CA ALA A 111 -10.75 2.74 -4.47
C ALA A 111 -11.62 3.72 -3.67
N ARG A 112 -11.63 3.63 -2.34
CA ARG A 112 -12.32 4.58 -1.45
C ARG A 112 -11.61 5.93 -1.42
N LEU A 113 -10.28 5.95 -1.34
CA LEU A 113 -9.50 7.17 -1.34
C LEU A 113 -9.65 7.95 -2.66
N ARG A 114 -9.66 7.25 -3.79
CA ARG A 114 -9.94 7.87 -5.10
C ARG A 114 -11.33 8.49 -5.16
N ARG A 115 -12.34 7.89 -4.51
CA ARG A 115 -13.69 8.48 -4.45
C ARG A 115 -13.71 9.80 -3.67
N LEU A 116 -12.91 9.91 -2.61
CA LEU A 116 -12.78 11.14 -1.83
C LEU A 116 -11.97 12.22 -2.57
N ALA A 117 -10.91 11.83 -3.28
CA ALA A 117 -10.13 12.73 -4.14
C ALA A 117 -10.90 13.19 -5.40
N VAL A 118 -11.97 12.48 -5.81
CA VAL A 118 -12.90 12.91 -6.86
C VAL A 118 -14.01 13.83 -6.29
N GLN A 119 -14.08 14.01 -4.96
CA GLN A 119 -15.03 14.89 -4.30
C GLN A 119 -14.46 16.21 -3.67
N PRO A 120 -13.43 16.92 -4.21
CA PRO A 120 -12.77 17.99 -3.45
C PRO A 120 -13.42 19.38 -3.53
N ALA A 121 -14.74 19.52 -3.70
CA ALA A 121 -15.33 20.86 -3.92
C ALA A 121 -16.73 21.11 -3.32
N ALA A 122 -17.39 20.16 -2.65
CA ALA A 122 -18.74 20.41 -2.11
C ALA A 122 -18.76 20.83 -0.62
N VAL A 123 -17.62 20.84 0.08
CA VAL A 123 -17.59 21.06 1.55
C VAL A 123 -16.65 22.22 1.98
N GLN A 124 -15.88 22.82 1.06
CA GLN A 124 -15.01 23.98 1.34
C GLN A 124 -15.72 25.34 1.13
N ASP A 125 -17.06 25.39 1.28
CA ASP A 125 -17.83 26.65 1.26
C ASP A 125 -18.40 27.00 2.65
N ARG A 126 -17.69 26.58 3.71
CA ARG A 126 -17.97 26.99 5.09
C ARG A 126 -16.84 27.81 5.67
N THR A 127 -16.48 28.89 4.97
CA THR A 127 -15.88 30.05 5.61
C THR A 127 -17.02 31.01 5.99
N PRO A 128 -17.69 30.89 7.14
CA PRO A 128 -18.47 32.01 7.63
C PRO A 128 -17.47 33.08 8.07
N ALA A 129 -17.28 34.09 7.23
CA ALA A 129 -17.09 35.48 7.61
C ALA A 129 -16.33 35.74 8.95
N ARG A 130 -15.08 35.29 9.08
CA ARG A 130 -14.23 35.71 10.19
C ARG A 130 -13.33 36.86 9.77
N GLN A 131 -13.90 38.04 10.00
CA GLN A 131 -13.23 39.25 10.47
C GLN A 131 -12.45 40.05 9.42
N ALA A 132 -13.19 41.00 8.84
CA ALA A 132 -12.66 42.31 8.50
C ALA A 132 -11.79 42.82 9.67
N VAL A 133 -10.49 42.95 9.43
CA VAL A 133 -9.60 43.72 10.29
C VAL A 133 -9.94 45.19 10.02
N PRO A 134 -10.45 45.95 10.99
CA PRO A 134 -10.60 47.38 10.83
C PRO A 134 -9.18 47.98 10.80
N THR A 135 -8.72 48.37 9.62
CA THR A 135 -7.63 49.33 9.49
C THR A 135 -8.18 50.69 9.91
N ALA A 136 -7.87 51.13 11.13
CA ALA A 136 -8.05 52.52 11.52
C ALA A 136 -6.68 53.12 11.87
N PRO A 137 -6.38 54.33 11.39
CA PRO A 137 -5.13 55.06 11.61
C PRO A 137 -5.03 55.73 12.99
#